data_AF-A0A4R9BSE9-F1
#
_entry.id   AF-A0A4R9BSE9-F1
#
_cell.length_a   1.000
_cell.length_b   1.000
_cell.length_c   1.000
_cell.angle_alpha   90.00
_cell.angle_beta   90.00
_cell.angle_gamma   90.00
#
_symmetry.space_group_name_H-M   'P 1'
#
loop_
_entity.id
_entity.type
_entity.pdbx_description
1 polymer ?
#
loop_
_entity_poly.entity_id
_entity_poly.type
_entity_poly.pdbx_seq_one_letter_code
_entity_poly.pdbx_strand_id
1 'polypeptide(L)'
;MNNLTKIVTAALIAFALSGCTAVAAPPTTAPVSAGLIGDAETGTDAGNDRPTVTYDGLMVRRRVAIAIHSTPDADLAALRTVLDDAANQSQITLSDISPDVLDPASLEHLVPELIVVLPMGGTVAEAGELVNRAYFQDPVVAGVDHYHVAEVLVHDLRFAVRATSPAALEESIAREGILSDALGNYFTTLRTGELDVTYTGPLLSDDLIKSVQNGIARAAQTKLEAVTVSPRSTVGVGVDMAKEPAPAVTEAASDHNHDAVPDDSDGRIGSGNGSDDAPDDSDGRGEGSNSGPDVDDTVDDSGSSGHGTNSGHDVDENSGHGSQDDSDSGDSGNENESNDD
;
A
#
# COMPACT_ATOMS: atom_id res chain seq x y z
N MET A 1 18.32 50.83 47.72
CA MET A 1 16.99 51.48 47.78
C MET A 1 15.96 50.41 47.50
N ASN A 2 15.12 50.18 48.51
CA ASN A 2 14.26 49.01 48.67
C ASN A 2 12.92 49.20 47.95
N ASN A 3 12.31 48.10 47.49
CA ASN A 3 11.01 47.55 47.96
C ASN A 3 10.47 46.56 46.88
N LEU A 4 10.33 45.25 47.15
CA LEU A 4 9.19 44.57 47.84
C LEU A 4 7.87 44.79 47.07
N THR A 5 7.03 43.83 46.65
CA THR A 5 6.55 42.60 47.32
C THR A 5 5.69 41.78 46.33
N LYS A 6 5.79 40.44 46.31
CA LYS A 6 4.77 39.49 45.80
C LYS A 6 3.84 39.11 46.96
N ILE A 7 2.53 38.91 46.72
CA ILE A 7 1.56 38.00 47.41
C ILE A 7 0.20 38.24 46.69
N VAL A 8 -0.24 37.38 45.76
CA VAL A 8 -1.13 36.20 45.94
C VAL A 8 -2.42 36.51 46.71
N THR A 9 -3.52 36.71 45.98
CA THR A 9 -4.88 36.77 46.53
C THR A 9 -5.61 35.47 46.17
N ALA A 10 -5.77 34.60 47.17
CA ALA A 10 -6.66 33.45 47.11
C ALA A 10 -8.03 33.87 47.68
N ALA A 11 -9.08 33.78 46.85
CA ALA A 11 -10.45 33.98 47.29
C ALA A 11 -11.11 32.61 47.50
N LEU A 12 -11.28 32.26 48.78
CA LEU A 12 -12.02 31.13 49.30
C LEU A 12 -13.51 31.49 49.28
N ILE A 13 -14.33 30.82 48.47
CA ILE A 13 -15.79 30.91 48.56
C ILE A 13 -16.32 29.54 48.99
N ALA A 14 -16.67 29.47 50.28
CA ALA A 14 -17.44 28.39 50.86
C ALA A 14 -18.93 28.76 50.76
N PHE A 15 -19.72 27.95 50.05
CA PHE A 15 -21.18 27.95 50.18
C PHE A 15 -21.59 26.67 50.92
N ALA A 16 -21.98 26.85 52.18
CA ALA A 16 -22.72 25.88 52.96
C ALA A 16 -24.21 26.08 52.71
N LEU A 17 -24.91 25.06 52.24
CA LEU A 17 -26.36 24.92 52.35
C LEU A 17 -26.69 23.47 52.69
N SER A 18 -27.11 23.28 53.94
CA SER A 18 -27.66 22.04 54.49
C SER A 18 -29.07 21.78 53.97
N GLY A 19 -29.32 20.55 53.55
CA GLY A 19 -30.49 19.72 53.89
C GLY A 19 -31.90 20.17 53.51
N CYS A 20 -32.52 19.46 52.55
CA CYS A 20 -33.92 19.04 52.63
C CYS A 20 -34.11 17.76 51.80
N THR A 21 -34.38 16.65 52.49
CA THR A 21 -34.78 15.37 51.88
C THR A 21 -36.24 15.46 51.44
N ALA A 22 -36.49 15.47 50.13
CA ALA A 22 -37.78 15.15 49.56
C ALA A 22 -37.55 14.12 48.45
N VAL A 23 -37.88 12.86 48.75
CA VAL A 23 -37.98 11.78 47.77
C VAL A 23 -39.16 12.11 46.86
N ALA A 24 -38.87 12.69 45.70
CA ALA A 24 -39.78 12.75 44.58
C ALA A 24 -39.59 11.46 43.77
N ALA A 25 -40.68 10.72 43.56
CA ALA A 25 -40.70 9.55 42.69
C ALA A 25 -40.20 9.94 41.28
N PRO A 26 -39.38 9.11 40.62
CA PRO A 26 -38.92 9.41 39.27
C PRO A 26 -40.14 9.53 38.35
N PRO A 27 -40.21 10.56 37.48
CA PRO A 27 -41.21 10.55 36.43
C PRO A 27 -40.96 9.33 35.55
N THR A 28 -42.03 8.58 35.27
CA THR A 28 -42.05 7.52 34.28
C THR A 28 -41.72 8.10 32.92
N THR A 29 -40.44 8.26 32.62
CA THR A 29 -39.95 8.48 31.26
C THR A 29 -40.18 7.17 30.51
N ALA A 30 -41.14 7.21 29.59
CA ALA A 30 -41.21 6.26 28.49
C ALA A 30 -39.79 6.08 27.92
N PRO A 31 -39.37 4.87 27.50
CA PRO A 31 -38.11 4.71 26.83
C PRO A 31 -38.11 5.64 25.63
N VAL A 32 -37.32 6.71 25.71
CA VAL A 32 -36.86 7.41 24.52
C VAL A 32 -36.13 6.34 23.73
N SER A 33 -36.74 5.92 22.63
CA SER A 33 -36.06 5.13 21.62
C SER A 33 -34.72 5.81 21.35
N ALA A 34 -33.64 5.17 21.78
CA ALA A 34 -32.33 5.30 21.17
C ALA A 34 -32.49 4.77 19.74
N GLY A 35 -33.14 5.58 18.89
CA GLY A 35 -33.39 5.31 17.49
C GLY A 35 -32.42 6.16 16.69
N LEU A 36 -31.53 5.46 15.98
CA LEU A 36 -30.48 5.98 15.11
C LEU A 36 -29.33 6.70 15.84
N ILE A 37 -28.58 5.92 16.63
CA ILE A 37 -27.16 5.78 16.25
C ILE A 37 -27.26 5.01 14.93
N GLY A 38 -27.19 5.72 13.81
CA GLY A 38 -27.02 5.07 12.53
C GLY A 38 -25.71 4.32 12.64
N ASP A 39 -25.80 3.02 12.88
CA ASP A 39 -25.22 2.04 12.00
C ASP A 39 -24.05 2.65 11.21
N ALA A 40 -22.90 2.73 11.88
CA ALA A 40 -21.65 2.43 11.23
C ALA A 40 -21.69 0.94 10.85
N GLU A 41 -22.65 0.57 10.01
CA GLU A 41 -22.57 -0.67 9.25
C GLU A 41 -21.36 -0.43 8.34
N THR A 42 -20.23 -1.04 8.70
CA THR A 42 -19.51 -2.01 7.88
C THR A 42 -20.02 -2.16 6.44
N GLY A 43 -20.04 -1.06 5.71
CA GLY A 43 -20.52 -0.97 4.34
C GLY A 43 -19.31 -0.87 3.42
N THR A 44 -18.92 -1.99 2.83
CA THR A 44 -17.98 -2.11 1.70
C THR A 44 -16.49 -1.84 1.92
N ASP A 45 -16.05 -1.38 3.09
CA ASP A 45 -14.60 -1.15 3.38
C ASP A 45 -13.87 -2.43 3.84
N ALA A 46 -14.60 -3.52 4.05
CA ALA A 46 -14.05 -4.82 4.40
C ALA A 46 -14.15 -5.77 3.19
N GLY A 47 -13.18 -5.70 2.30
CA GLY A 47 -13.04 -6.58 1.14
C GLY A 47 -11.89 -6.14 0.24
N ASN A 48 -11.36 -7.06 -0.58
CA ASN A 48 -10.28 -6.81 -1.54
C ASN A 48 -10.68 -5.88 -2.71
N ASP A 49 -11.91 -5.36 -2.68
CA ASP A 49 -12.48 -4.56 -3.76
C ASP A 49 -12.15 -3.08 -3.57
N ARG A 50 -11.94 -2.41 -4.70
CA ARG A 50 -11.75 -0.96 -4.72
C ARG A 50 -13.02 -0.26 -4.19
N PRO A 51 -12.90 0.73 -3.28
CA PRO A 51 -14.06 1.45 -2.77
C PRO A 51 -14.78 2.24 -3.87
N THR A 52 -16.05 2.56 -3.63
CA THR A 52 -16.78 3.49 -4.51
C THR A 52 -16.26 4.91 -4.28
N VAL A 53 -15.70 5.51 -5.33
CA VAL A 53 -15.06 6.83 -5.30
C VAL A 53 -15.66 7.72 -6.39
N THR A 54 -16.45 8.72 -6.00
CA THR A 54 -16.90 9.81 -6.89
C THR A 54 -16.08 11.08 -6.74
N TYR A 55 -15.31 11.21 -5.64
CA TYR A 55 -14.31 12.25 -5.47
C TYR A 55 -13.04 11.91 -6.25
N ASP A 56 -13.13 12.01 -7.57
CA ASP A 56 -12.09 11.64 -8.51
C ASP A 56 -11.49 12.83 -9.29
N GLY A 57 -10.92 12.58 -10.47
CA GLY A 57 -10.20 13.58 -11.25
C GLY A 57 -8.93 13.99 -10.52
N LEU A 58 -8.72 15.29 -10.32
CA LEU A 58 -7.51 15.79 -9.63
C LEU A 58 -7.45 15.39 -8.15
N MET A 59 -8.52 14.83 -7.58
CA MET A 59 -8.55 14.29 -6.23
C MET A 59 -7.97 12.87 -6.13
N VAL A 60 -7.86 12.13 -7.25
CA VAL A 60 -7.20 10.82 -7.29
C VAL A 60 -5.98 10.90 -8.19
N ARG A 61 -4.85 10.43 -7.68
CA ARG A 61 -3.55 10.50 -8.35
C ARG A 61 -2.95 9.11 -8.51
N ARG A 62 -2.34 8.89 -9.67
CA ARG A 62 -1.43 7.77 -9.88
C ARG A 62 -0.05 8.17 -9.35
N ARG A 63 0.49 7.36 -8.43
CA ARG A 63 1.82 7.52 -7.85
C ARG A 63 2.58 6.22 -7.94
N VAL A 64 3.88 6.27 -7.69
CA VAL A 64 4.73 5.09 -7.60
C VAL A 64 5.11 4.90 -6.14
N ALA A 65 4.75 3.73 -5.59
CA ALA A 65 5.11 3.31 -4.26
C ALA A 65 6.34 2.38 -4.30
N ILE A 66 7.21 2.53 -3.32
CA ILE A 66 8.28 1.61 -2.99
C ILE A 66 7.89 0.98 -1.65
N ALA A 67 7.74 -0.33 -1.64
CA ALA A 67 7.45 -1.12 -0.46
C ALA A 67 8.66 -2.01 -0.16
N ILE A 68 9.20 -1.91 1.05
CA ILE A 68 10.39 -2.63 1.51
C ILE A 68 9.96 -3.60 2.58
N HIS A 69 10.24 -4.88 2.34
CA HIS A 69 10.23 -5.91 3.37
C HIS A 69 11.64 -6.08 3.92
N SER A 70 11.76 -5.82 5.21
CA SER A 70 13.02 -5.80 5.92
C SER A 70 13.27 -7.13 6.63
N THR A 71 14.54 -7.43 6.91
CA THR A 71 14.87 -8.56 7.80
C THR A 71 14.36 -8.27 9.22
N PRO A 72 13.97 -9.27 10.04
CA PRO A 72 13.31 -9.07 11.33
C PRO A 72 14.03 -8.16 12.36
N ASP A 73 15.34 -7.99 12.24
CA ASP A 73 16.17 -7.15 13.14
C ASP A 73 16.71 -5.88 12.45
N ALA A 74 16.19 -5.54 11.27
CA ALA A 74 16.64 -4.37 10.54
C ALA A 74 16.24 -3.07 11.25
N ASP A 75 17.15 -2.09 11.26
CA ASP A 75 16.84 -0.74 11.70
C ASP A 75 16.09 0.00 10.58
N LEU A 76 14.75 0.02 10.67
CA LEU A 76 13.88 0.68 9.70
C LEU A 76 14.18 2.18 9.56
N ALA A 77 14.59 2.85 10.63
CA ALA A 77 14.94 4.27 10.57
C ALA A 77 16.25 4.49 9.80
N ALA A 78 17.23 3.60 9.99
CA ALA A 78 18.45 3.60 9.20
C ALA A 78 18.17 3.29 7.72
N LEU A 79 17.34 2.28 7.44
CA LEU A 79 16.93 1.96 6.06
C LEU A 79 16.21 3.15 5.40
N ARG A 80 15.28 3.80 6.11
CA ARG A 80 14.60 5.01 5.63
C ARG A 80 15.59 6.12 5.31
N THR A 81 16.56 6.35 6.19
CA THR A 81 17.59 7.39 6.03
C THR A 81 18.43 7.14 4.78
N VAL A 82 18.87 5.89 4.56
CA VAL A 82 19.64 5.51 3.36
C VAL A 82 18.84 5.77 2.09
N LEU A 83 17.54 5.44 2.08
CA LEU A 83 16.67 5.70 0.93
C LEU A 83 16.44 7.19 0.69
N ASP A 84 16.25 7.98 1.76
CA ASP A 84 16.14 9.44 1.66
C ASP A 84 17.42 10.08 1.13
N ASP A 85 18.59 9.62 1.58
CA ASP A 85 19.87 10.12 1.09
C ASP A 85 20.06 9.84 -0.40
N ALA A 86 19.69 8.64 -0.86
CA ALA A 86 19.71 8.29 -2.28
C ALA A 86 18.70 9.12 -3.10
N ALA A 87 17.51 9.39 -2.54
CA ALA A 87 16.49 10.20 -3.18
C ALA A 87 16.92 11.66 -3.29
N ASN A 88 17.52 12.20 -2.24
CA ASN A 88 18.04 13.57 -2.18
C ASN A 88 19.17 13.80 -3.20
N GLN A 89 20.03 12.80 -3.44
CA GLN A 89 21.04 12.86 -4.52
C GLN A 89 20.40 13.01 -5.91
N SER A 90 19.19 12.49 -6.08
CA SER A 90 18.40 12.57 -7.31
C SER A 90 17.38 13.72 -7.28
N GLN A 91 17.41 14.58 -6.26
CA GLN A 91 16.44 15.67 -6.03
C GLN A 91 14.98 15.19 -5.93
N ILE A 92 14.78 13.95 -5.49
CA ILE A 92 13.46 13.34 -5.27
C ILE A 92 13.11 13.48 -3.79
N THR A 93 11.91 13.98 -3.50
CA THR A 93 11.35 14.01 -2.14
C THR A 93 10.38 12.88 -1.96
N LEU A 94 10.76 11.89 -1.16
CA LEU A 94 9.89 10.79 -0.77
C LEU A 94 8.91 11.23 0.31
N SER A 95 7.76 10.59 0.34
CA SER A 95 6.76 10.77 1.41
C SER A 95 6.28 9.43 1.88
N ASP A 96 6.12 9.26 3.19
CA ASP A 96 5.57 8.04 3.76
C ASP A 96 4.11 7.88 3.33
N ILE A 97 3.66 6.63 3.20
CA ILE A 97 2.27 6.33 2.84
C ILE A 97 1.78 5.05 3.55
N SER A 98 0.46 4.90 3.71
CA SER A 98 -0.14 3.70 4.30
C SER A 98 0.13 2.46 3.43
N PRO A 99 0.34 1.26 4.00
CA PRO A 99 0.33 0.00 3.25
C PRO A 99 -0.91 -0.23 2.42
N ASP A 100 -2.06 0.27 2.85
CA ASP A 100 -3.35 0.02 2.19
C ASP A 100 -3.49 0.69 0.81
N VAL A 101 -2.44 1.38 0.34
CA VAL A 101 -2.36 1.83 -1.07
C VAL A 101 -1.93 0.73 -2.03
N LEU A 102 -1.32 -0.33 -1.51
CA LEU A 102 -0.95 -1.50 -2.28
C LEU A 102 -2.19 -2.36 -2.50
N ASP A 103 -2.21 -3.11 -3.61
CA ASP A 103 -3.29 -4.05 -3.84
C ASP A 103 -3.24 -5.20 -2.81
N PRO A 104 -4.39 -5.79 -2.45
CA PRO A 104 -4.44 -6.85 -1.47
C PRO A 104 -3.56 -8.07 -1.80
N ALA A 105 -3.42 -8.42 -3.08
CA ALA A 105 -2.58 -9.56 -3.47
C ALA A 105 -1.09 -9.29 -3.18
N SER A 106 -0.63 -8.05 -3.38
CA SER A 106 0.70 -7.62 -2.94
C SER A 106 0.86 -7.73 -1.42
N LEU A 107 -0.16 -7.37 -0.63
CA LEU A 107 -0.10 -7.45 0.84
C LEU A 107 -0.19 -8.89 1.39
N GLU A 108 -0.78 -9.82 0.64
CA GLU A 108 -0.80 -11.25 0.98
C GLU A 108 0.57 -11.91 0.84
N HIS A 109 1.38 -11.42 -0.09
CA HIS A 109 2.72 -11.96 -0.39
C HIS A 109 3.85 -11.15 0.22
N LEU A 110 3.61 -9.88 0.53
CA LEU A 110 4.58 -8.95 1.10
C LEU A 110 3.93 -8.24 2.29
N VAL A 111 4.57 -8.28 3.45
CA VAL A 111 4.19 -7.44 4.59
C VAL A 111 5.27 -6.36 4.76
N PRO A 112 5.24 -5.29 3.94
CA PRO A 112 6.29 -4.30 3.97
C PRO A 112 6.25 -3.50 5.27
N GLU A 113 7.42 -3.35 5.91
CA GLU A 113 7.59 -2.54 7.11
C GLU A 113 7.89 -1.06 6.80
N LEU A 114 8.34 -0.76 5.57
CA LEU A 114 8.62 0.60 5.11
C LEU A 114 8.01 0.84 3.74
N ILE A 115 7.18 1.89 3.63
CA ILE A 115 6.47 2.21 2.39
C ILE A 115 6.51 3.72 2.16
N VAL A 116 7.01 4.08 0.98
CA VAL A 116 7.16 5.47 0.56
C VAL A 116 6.64 5.65 -0.85
N VAL A 117 6.23 6.87 -1.18
CA VAL A 117 5.86 7.25 -2.54
C VAL A 117 6.79 8.30 -3.13
N LEU A 118 6.99 8.18 -4.43
CA LEU A 118 7.63 9.21 -5.24
C LEU A 118 6.71 10.43 -5.38
N PRO A 119 7.27 11.61 -5.69
CA PRO A 119 6.49 12.78 -6.06
C PRO A 119 5.67 12.52 -7.34
N MET A 120 4.72 13.42 -7.62
CA MET A 120 3.90 13.31 -8.84
C MET A 120 4.79 13.28 -10.10
N GLY A 121 4.52 12.33 -10.99
CA GLY A 121 5.27 12.15 -12.24
C GLY A 121 6.48 11.21 -12.14
N GLY A 122 6.80 10.70 -10.94
CA GLY A 122 7.79 9.63 -10.79
C GLY A 122 7.35 8.33 -11.48
N THR A 123 8.33 7.54 -11.91
CA THR A 123 8.11 6.30 -12.66
C THR A 123 8.59 5.05 -11.90
N VAL A 124 8.06 3.88 -12.28
CA VAL A 124 8.49 2.58 -11.72
C VAL A 124 9.99 2.35 -11.94
N ALA A 125 10.51 2.76 -13.11
CA ALA A 125 11.94 2.64 -13.42
C ALA A 125 12.80 3.51 -12.49
N GLU A 126 12.44 4.78 -12.28
CA GLU A 126 13.15 5.68 -11.36
C GLU A 126 13.13 5.15 -9.92
N ALA A 127 12.00 4.60 -9.48
CA ALA A 127 11.86 3.99 -8.16
C ALA A 127 12.75 2.75 -8.01
N GLY A 128 12.78 1.85 -9.00
CA GLY A 128 13.67 0.69 -9.00
C GLY A 128 15.16 1.07 -9.01
N GLU A 129 15.55 2.06 -9.81
CA GLU A 129 16.92 2.59 -9.81
C GLU A 129 17.30 3.22 -8.47
N LEU A 130 16.35 3.91 -7.83
CA LEU A 130 16.55 4.51 -6.52
C LEU A 130 16.81 3.46 -5.45
N VAL A 131 16.01 2.39 -5.40
CA VAL A 131 16.21 1.27 -4.46
C VAL A 131 17.55 0.57 -4.73
N ASN A 132 17.87 0.31 -5.99
CA ASN A 132 19.15 -0.30 -6.38
C ASN A 132 20.35 0.51 -5.88
N ARG A 133 20.32 1.83 -6.09
CA ARG A 133 21.36 2.74 -5.60
C ARG A 133 21.42 2.81 -4.07
N ALA A 134 20.28 2.76 -3.41
CA ALA A 134 20.19 2.85 -1.95
C ALA A 134 20.77 1.62 -1.24
N TYR A 135 20.46 0.41 -1.72
CA TYR A 135 20.73 -0.80 -0.96
C TYR A 135 21.63 -1.83 -1.64
N PHE A 136 21.67 -1.87 -2.97
CA PHE A 136 22.29 -2.97 -3.71
C PHE A 136 23.57 -2.57 -4.47
N GLN A 137 23.94 -1.29 -4.46
CA GLN A 137 25.24 -0.82 -4.97
C GLN A 137 26.33 -0.92 -3.89
N ASP A 138 27.60 -1.09 -4.30
CA ASP A 138 28.75 -1.22 -3.40
C ASP A 138 29.01 0.08 -2.61
N PRO A 139 29.06 0.06 -1.26
CA PRO A 139 28.84 -1.11 -0.39
C PRO A 139 27.35 -1.44 -0.21
N VAL A 140 27.01 -2.73 -0.39
CA VAL A 140 25.65 -3.24 -0.19
C VAL A 140 25.21 -2.99 1.25
N VAL A 141 24.01 -2.45 1.42
CA VAL A 141 23.38 -2.19 2.72
C VAL A 141 22.52 -3.38 3.09
N ALA A 142 22.89 -4.08 4.16
CA ALA A 142 22.10 -5.18 4.69
C ALA A 142 20.80 -4.69 5.35
N GLY A 143 19.80 -5.58 5.44
CA GLY A 143 18.55 -5.33 6.16
C GLY A 143 17.30 -5.25 5.27
N VAL A 144 17.47 -5.22 3.95
CA VAL A 144 16.39 -5.40 2.97
C VAL A 144 16.39 -6.86 2.53
N ASP A 145 15.24 -7.51 2.67
CA ASP A 145 15.02 -8.90 2.23
C ASP A 145 14.39 -8.89 0.83
N HIS A 146 13.25 -8.21 0.68
CA HIS A 146 12.55 -8.05 -0.59
C HIS A 146 12.07 -6.60 -0.76
N TYR A 147 11.88 -6.16 -2.00
CA TYR A 147 11.23 -4.90 -2.29
C TYR A 147 10.26 -5.03 -3.45
N HIS A 148 9.24 -4.19 -3.44
CA HIS A 148 8.23 -4.12 -4.47
C HIS A 148 8.02 -2.68 -4.91
N VAL A 149 7.90 -2.47 -6.21
CA VAL A 149 7.61 -1.17 -6.81
C VAL A 149 6.36 -1.28 -7.65
N ALA A 150 5.36 -0.48 -7.32
CA ALA A 150 4.07 -0.49 -8.01
C ALA A 150 3.56 0.91 -8.29
N GLU A 151 2.79 1.03 -9.37
CA GLU A 151 1.88 2.16 -9.53
C GLU A 151 0.66 1.96 -8.63
N VAL A 152 0.34 2.97 -7.84
CA VAL A 152 -0.76 2.96 -6.88
C VAL A 152 -1.69 4.15 -7.13
N LEU A 153 -2.96 3.97 -6.76
CA LEU A 153 -3.95 5.05 -6.75
C LEU A 153 -4.04 5.61 -5.34
N VAL A 154 -3.91 6.93 -5.21
CA VAL A 154 -3.98 7.62 -3.93
C VAL A 154 -4.98 8.75 -4.01
N HIS A 155 -5.70 8.99 -2.91
CA HIS A 155 -6.45 10.23 -2.75
C HIS A 155 -5.49 11.38 -2.42
N ASP A 156 -5.75 12.55 -2.98
CA ASP A 156 -5.04 13.80 -2.75
C ASP A 156 -6.05 14.90 -2.42
N LEU A 157 -6.55 14.87 -1.19
CA LEU A 157 -7.73 15.60 -0.76
C LEU A 157 -7.36 16.80 0.11
N ARG A 158 -8.18 17.85 -0.01
CA ARG A 158 -8.22 19.00 0.90
C ARG A 158 -9.66 19.22 1.34
N PHE A 159 -9.90 19.09 2.63
CA PHE A 159 -11.09 19.56 3.32
C PHE A 159 -10.84 20.98 3.82
N ALA A 160 -11.74 21.91 3.54
CA ALA A 160 -11.64 23.29 4.02
C ALA A 160 -12.92 23.71 4.71
N VAL A 161 -12.79 24.38 5.86
CA VAL A 161 -13.92 24.89 6.64
C VAL A 161 -13.60 26.26 7.22
N ARG A 162 -14.58 27.17 7.13
CA ARG A 162 -14.45 28.49 7.77
C ARG A 162 -14.63 28.38 9.28
N ALA A 163 -13.76 29.03 10.02
CA ALA A 163 -13.80 29.05 11.48
C ALA A 163 -13.36 30.40 12.03
N THR A 164 -14.06 30.90 13.03
CA THR A 164 -13.68 32.16 13.73
C THR A 164 -12.34 32.01 14.45
N SER A 165 -12.02 30.80 14.94
CA SER A 165 -10.74 30.45 15.54
C SER A 165 -10.27 29.09 15.01
N PRO A 166 -9.51 29.05 13.90
CA PRO A 166 -9.01 27.80 13.32
C PRO A 166 -8.16 26.96 14.28
N ALA A 167 -7.35 27.61 15.12
CA ALA A 167 -6.54 26.91 16.13
C ALA A 167 -7.40 26.20 17.18
N ALA A 168 -8.47 26.85 17.67
CA ALA A 168 -9.38 26.21 18.63
C ALA A 168 -10.17 25.05 17.99
N LEU A 169 -10.49 25.16 16.70
CA LEU A 169 -11.13 24.09 15.94
C LEU A 169 -10.19 22.89 15.76
N GLU A 170 -8.94 23.13 15.37
CA GLU A 170 -7.91 22.09 15.25
C GLU A 170 -7.75 21.32 16.58
N GLU A 171 -7.60 22.04 17.70
CA GLU A 171 -7.50 21.41 19.03
C GLU A 171 -8.77 20.60 19.39
N SER A 172 -9.95 21.06 18.97
CA SER A 172 -11.20 20.33 19.19
C SER A 172 -11.24 19.03 18.39
N ILE A 173 -10.82 19.07 17.12
CA ILE A 173 -10.76 17.90 16.24
C ILE A 173 -9.73 16.89 16.77
N ALA A 174 -8.54 17.35 17.14
CA ALA A 174 -7.48 16.49 17.66
C ALA A 174 -7.88 15.81 18.97
N ARG A 175 -8.62 16.51 19.84
CA ARG A 175 -9.14 15.95 21.10
C ARG A 175 -10.21 14.88 20.89
N GLU A 176 -11.02 15.05 19.85
CA GLU A 176 -12.04 14.08 19.49
C GLU A 176 -11.44 12.83 18.83
N GLY A 177 -10.33 12.99 18.09
CA GLY A 177 -9.63 11.91 17.42
C GLY A 177 -10.29 11.40 16.15
N ILE A 178 -11.45 11.95 15.77
CA ILE A 178 -12.26 11.47 14.64
C ILE A 178 -11.50 11.42 13.30
N LEU A 179 -10.62 12.40 13.05
CA LEU A 179 -9.84 12.41 11.81
C LEU A 179 -8.65 11.46 11.86
N SER A 180 -8.05 11.26 13.02
CA SER A 180 -6.95 10.29 13.16
C SER A 180 -7.46 8.86 13.00
N ASP A 181 -8.68 8.59 13.47
CA ASP A 181 -9.36 7.30 13.28
C ASP A 181 -9.74 7.08 11.81
N ALA A 182 -10.34 8.08 11.17
CA ALA A 182 -10.85 7.95 9.81
C ALA A 182 -9.78 8.07 8.70
N LEU A 183 -8.74 8.88 8.91
CA LEU A 183 -7.73 9.19 7.88
C LEU A 183 -6.34 8.63 8.22
N GLY A 184 -6.08 8.27 9.49
CA GLY A 184 -4.74 7.99 9.98
C GLY A 184 -3.85 9.23 9.89
N ASN A 185 -3.08 9.33 8.81
CA ASN A 185 -2.12 10.40 8.56
C ASN A 185 -2.76 11.54 7.74
N TYR A 186 -2.89 12.71 8.36
CA TYR A 186 -3.34 13.94 7.72
C TYR A 186 -2.54 15.14 8.24
N PHE A 187 -2.61 16.25 7.51
CA PHE A 187 -2.00 17.51 7.92
C PHE A 187 -3.03 18.60 8.03
N THR A 188 -2.88 19.46 9.03
CA THR A 188 -3.69 20.67 9.20
C THR A 188 -2.90 21.90 8.79
N THR A 189 -3.58 22.88 8.21
CA THR A 189 -3.00 24.20 7.94
C THR A 189 -3.96 25.27 8.40
N LEU A 190 -3.49 26.11 9.32
CA LEU A 190 -4.25 27.24 9.85
C LEU A 190 -4.13 28.44 8.91
N ARG A 191 -5.25 28.87 8.34
CA ARG A 191 -5.34 30.10 7.54
C ARG A 191 -6.16 31.13 8.28
N THR A 192 -6.13 32.38 7.82
CA THR A 192 -6.96 33.43 8.41
C THR A 192 -8.45 33.12 8.17
N GLY A 193 -9.14 32.68 9.23
CA GLY A 193 -10.58 32.39 9.19
C GLY A 193 -10.95 31.03 8.58
N GLU A 194 -9.99 30.16 8.31
CA GLU A 194 -10.18 28.87 7.66
C GLU A 194 -9.22 27.82 8.23
N LEU A 195 -9.70 26.61 8.41
CA LEU A 195 -8.90 25.42 8.70
C LEU A 195 -8.90 24.53 7.46
N ASP A 196 -7.70 24.20 6.99
CA ASP A 196 -7.50 23.17 5.97
C ASP A 196 -7.04 21.87 6.63
N VAL A 197 -7.62 20.76 6.19
CA VAL A 197 -7.15 19.40 6.45
C VAL A 197 -6.78 18.79 5.11
N THR A 198 -5.53 18.38 4.95
CA THR A 198 -5.04 17.73 3.73
C THR A 198 -4.71 16.28 4.00
N TYR A 199 -5.07 15.42 3.05
CA TYR A 199 -4.89 13.97 3.11
C TYR A 199 -4.26 13.47 1.82
N THR A 200 -3.22 12.64 1.95
CA THR A 200 -2.64 11.89 0.85
C THR A 200 -2.44 10.46 1.30
N GLY A 201 -3.17 9.51 0.72
CA GLY A 201 -3.19 8.13 1.20
C GLY A 201 -4.11 7.22 0.38
N PRO A 202 -4.49 6.05 0.94
CA PRO A 202 -5.45 5.11 0.34
C PRO A 202 -6.72 5.77 -0.20
N LEU A 203 -7.37 5.08 -1.13
CA LEU A 203 -8.67 5.52 -1.62
C LEU A 203 -9.71 5.43 -0.51
N LEU A 204 -10.39 6.54 -0.24
CA LEU A 204 -11.48 6.64 0.70
C LEU A 204 -12.81 6.49 -0.04
N SER A 205 -13.73 5.70 0.53
CA SER A 205 -15.10 5.63 0.03
C SER A 205 -15.82 6.99 0.20
N ASP A 206 -16.83 7.23 -0.63
CA ASP A 206 -17.64 8.44 -0.53
C ASP A 206 -18.32 8.58 0.85
N ASP A 207 -18.72 7.46 1.45
CA ASP A 207 -19.30 7.43 2.80
C ASP A 207 -18.28 7.81 3.87
N LEU A 208 -17.03 7.36 3.74
CA LEU A 208 -15.95 7.75 4.63
C LEU A 208 -15.60 9.23 4.48
N ILE A 209 -15.52 9.76 3.24
CA ILE A 209 -15.33 11.20 2.98
C ILE A 209 -16.45 12.01 3.63
N LYS A 210 -17.71 11.57 3.51
CA LYS A 210 -18.87 12.23 4.13
C LYS A 210 -18.82 12.16 5.66
N SER A 211 -18.35 11.05 6.23
CA SER A 211 -18.12 10.90 7.67
C SER A 211 -17.07 11.91 8.18
N VAL A 212 -15.95 12.04 7.45
CA VAL A 212 -14.89 13.02 7.73
C VAL A 212 -15.44 14.45 7.68
N GLN A 213 -16.18 14.81 6.63
CA GLN A 213 -16.81 16.13 6.53
C GLN A 213 -17.79 16.39 7.69
N ASN A 214 -18.60 15.39 8.09
CA ASN A 214 -19.51 15.49 9.23
C ASN A 214 -18.75 15.73 10.54
N GLY A 215 -17.64 15.03 10.76
CA GLY A 215 -16.77 15.22 11.91
C GLY A 215 -16.23 16.65 12.00
N ILE A 216 -15.69 17.16 10.88
CA ILE A 216 -15.20 18.55 10.78
C ILE A 216 -16.33 19.55 11.03
N ALA A 217 -17.49 19.36 10.38
CA ALA A 217 -18.64 20.25 10.50
C ALA A 217 -19.16 20.33 11.94
N ARG A 218 -19.24 19.18 12.62
CA ARG A 218 -19.67 19.09 14.02
C ARG A 218 -18.71 19.83 14.94
N ALA A 219 -17.40 19.61 14.81
CA ALA A 219 -16.39 20.31 15.59
C ALA A 219 -16.43 21.84 15.33
N ALA A 220 -16.68 22.24 14.09
CA ALA A 220 -16.82 23.63 13.69
C ALA A 220 -18.19 24.25 14.00
N GLN A 221 -19.13 23.47 14.55
CA GLN A 221 -20.51 23.88 14.84
C GLN A 221 -21.21 24.49 13.61
N THR A 222 -20.98 23.89 12.44
CA THR A 222 -21.52 24.32 11.15
C THR A 222 -22.26 23.17 10.48
N LYS A 223 -22.80 23.42 9.28
CA LYS A 223 -23.45 22.40 8.47
C LYS A 223 -22.43 21.66 7.60
N LEU A 224 -22.79 20.44 7.18
CA LEU A 224 -21.97 19.60 6.33
C LEU A 224 -21.52 20.33 5.05
N GLU A 225 -22.42 21.07 4.40
CA GLU A 225 -22.16 21.74 3.12
C GLU A 225 -21.17 22.91 3.23
N ALA A 226 -20.85 23.34 4.46
CA ALA A 226 -19.83 24.36 4.72
C ALA A 226 -18.40 23.78 4.73
N VAL A 227 -18.25 22.46 4.75
CA VAL A 227 -16.97 21.76 4.62
C VAL A 227 -16.78 21.35 3.18
N THR A 228 -15.90 22.04 2.46
CA THR A 228 -15.66 21.74 1.03
C THR A 228 -14.60 20.66 0.90
N VAL A 229 -14.80 19.71 -0.01
CA VAL A 229 -13.77 18.75 -0.45
C VAL A 229 -13.27 19.18 -1.81
N SER A 230 -11.95 19.22 -1.98
CA SER A 230 -11.30 19.66 -3.21
C SER A 230 -9.95 18.96 -3.39
N PRO A 231 -9.35 18.98 -4.60
CA PRO A 231 -7.98 18.52 -4.78
C PRO A 231 -7.02 19.30 -3.88
N ARG A 232 -6.11 18.60 -3.19
CA ARG A 232 -4.96 19.25 -2.54
C ARG A 232 -4.04 19.86 -3.59
N SER A 233 -3.70 19.09 -4.63
CA SER A 233 -2.92 19.55 -5.77
C SER A 233 -3.85 20.01 -6.90
N THR A 234 -3.71 21.25 -7.37
CA THR A 234 -4.55 21.83 -8.43
C THR A 234 -3.98 21.63 -9.84
N VAL A 235 -2.79 21.03 -9.96
CA VAL A 235 -2.08 20.77 -11.22
C VAL A 235 -1.79 19.29 -11.38
N GLY A 236 -1.35 18.87 -12.57
CA GLY A 236 -1.02 17.48 -12.89
C GLY A 236 -2.20 16.69 -13.45
N VAL A 237 -1.99 15.39 -13.71
CA VAL A 237 -3.00 14.49 -14.28
C VAL A 237 -3.79 13.83 -13.15
N GLY A 238 -5.12 13.89 -13.24
CA GLY A 238 -6.04 13.21 -12.34
C GLY A 238 -6.54 11.89 -12.92
N VAL A 239 -7.15 11.05 -12.09
CA VAL A 239 -7.72 9.76 -12.50
C VAL A 239 -9.24 9.82 -12.49
N ASP A 240 -9.86 9.41 -13.59
CA ASP A 240 -11.32 9.21 -13.70
C ASP A 240 -11.64 7.78 -13.28
N MET A 241 -12.28 7.62 -12.13
CA MET A 241 -12.48 6.30 -11.52
C MET A 241 -13.49 5.45 -12.29
N ALA A 242 -14.37 6.08 -13.08
CA ALA A 242 -15.32 5.36 -13.92
C ALA A 242 -14.65 4.70 -15.14
N LYS A 243 -13.45 5.18 -15.53
CA LYS A 243 -12.66 4.62 -16.64
C LYS A 243 -11.49 3.76 -16.17
N GLU A 244 -11.22 3.76 -14.88
CA GLU A 244 -10.10 3.02 -14.32
C GLU A 244 -10.41 1.52 -14.34
N PRO A 245 -9.54 0.67 -14.89
CA PRO A 245 -9.74 -0.77 -14.87
C PRO A 245 -9.91 -1.28 -13.45
N ALA A 246 -10.72 -2.33 -13.30
CA ALA A 246 -10.79 -3.08 -12.04
C ALA A 246 -9.38 -3.57 -11.66
N PRO A 247 -9.05 -3.66 -10.37
CA PRO A 247 -7.79 -4.24 -9.94
C PRO A 247 -7.61 -5.61 -10.61
N ALA A 248 -6.42 -5.83 -11.17
CA ALA A 248 -6.11 -7.11 -11.78
C ALA A 248 -6.18 -8.19 -10.68
N VAL A 249 -6.87 -9.28 -10.96
CA VAL A 249 -6.79 -10.49 -10.13
C VAL A 249 -5.47 -11.16 -10.53
N THR A 250 -4.37 -10.69 -9.95
CA THR A 250 -3.04 -11.16 -10.33
C THR A 250 -2.76 -12.49 -9.63
N GLU A 251 -2.67 -13.58 -10.40
CA GLU A 251 -1.78 -14.69 -10.03
C GLU A 251 -0.36 -14.12 -9.97
N ALA A 252 0.20 -14.07 -8.76
CA ALA A 252 1.58 -13.69 -8.38
C ALA A 252 2.39 -12.91 -9.45
N ALA A 253 2.50 -11.59 -9.26
CA ALA A 253 3.40 -10.74 -10.03
C ALA A 253 4.86 -11.20 -9.88
N SER A 254 5.66 -10.97 -10.93
CA SER A 254 7.06 -11.32 -11.01
C SER A 254 7.87 -10.79 -9.82
N ASP A 255 8.18 -11.71 -8.91
CA ASP A 255 9.18 -11.54 -7.88
C ASP A 255 10.53 -11.29 -8.57
N HIS A 256 11.06 -10.07 -8.45
CA HIS A 256 12.39 -9.75 -8.95
C HIS A 256 13.42 -10.32 -7.98
N ASN A 257 13.53 -11.65 -8.00
CA ASN A 257 14.55 -12.39 -7.29
C ASN A 257 15.91 -12.04 -7.88
N HIS A 258 16.78 -11.45 -7.07
CA HIS A 258 18.17 -11.18 -7.46
C HIS A 258 19.10 -12.39 -7.25
N ASP A 259 18.55 -13.58 -6.99
CA ASP A 259 19.27 -14.85 -7.03
C ASP A 259 19.32 -15.41 -8.46
N ALA A 260 20.11 -14.75 -9.30
CA ALA A 260 20.65 -15.35 -10.52
C ALA A 260 22.15 -15.08 -10.59
N VAL A 261 22.89 -15.71 -9.67
CA VAL A 261 24.24 -16.16 -10.02
C VAL A 261 24.04 -17.27 -11.05
N PRO A 262 24.63 -17.21 -12.26
CA PRO A 262 24.63 -18.36 -13.16
C PRO A 262 25.38 -19.51 -12.47
N ASP A 263 24.64 -20.51 -12.01
CA ASP A 263 25.19 -21.79 -11.57
C ASP A 263 25.59 -22.58 -12.82
N ASP A 264 26.81 -22.35 -13.28
CA ASP A 264 27.44 -23.02 -14.42
C ASP A 264 27.90 -24.46 -14.05
N SER A 265 27.06 -25.20 -13.33
CA SER A 265 27.34 -26.57 -12.88
C SER A 265 26.54 -27.60 -13.68
N ASP A 266 26.61 -27.59 -15.02
CA ASP A 266 26.16 -28.69 -15.84
C ASP A 266 27.22 -29.80 -15.92
N GLY A 267 27.19 -30.68 -14.93
CA GLY A 267 27.80 -31.99 -15.01
C GLY A 267 27.25 -32.78 -16.20
N ARG A 268 27.91 -32.70 -17.35
CA ARG A 268 27.64 -33.56 -18.51
C ARG A 268 28.92 -34.19 -19.04
N ILE A 269 29.11 -35.45 -18.66
CA ILE A 269 30.09 -36.35 -19.28
C ILE A 269 29.51 -36.81 -20.63
N GLY A 270 30.24 -36.52 -21.72
CA GLY A 270 30.32 -37.40 -22.88
C GLY A 270 29.54 -37.01 -24.14
N SER A 271 30.26 -36.45 -25.12
CA SER A 271 30.44 -37.00 -26.50
C SER A 271 30.64 -35.87 -27.52
N GLY A 272 31.76 -35.87 -28.23
CA GLY A 272 31.87 -35.13 -29.49
C GLY A 272 33.28 -34.66 -29.84
N ASN A 273 33.93 -35.41 -30.74
CA ASN A 273 35.18 -35.07 -31.42
C ASN A 273 35.17 -33.66 -32.06
N GLY A 274 36.29 -32.96 -31.89
CA GLY A 274 36.78 -31.85 -32.71
C GLY A 274 38.11 -31.41 -32.12
N SER A 275 39.23 -31.99 -32.57
CA SER A 275 40.10 -31.44 -33.62
C SER A 275 40.73 -30.09 -33.22
N ASP A 276 42.06 -30.14 -33.11
CA ASP A 276 43.05 -29.07 -33.25
C ASP A 276 43.69 -28.55 -31.94
N ASP A 277 44.86 -29.11 -31.58
CA ASP A 277 46.11 -28.33 -31.54
C ASP A 277 47.37 -29.17 -31.17
N ALA A 278 48.37 -29.01 -32.04
CA ALA A 278 49.83 -29.11 -31.89
C ALA A 278 50.56 -30.38 -31.35
N PRO A 279 51.63 -30.83 -32.05
CA PRO A 279 52.57 -31.83 -31.53
C PRO A 279 53.63 -31.19 -30.62
N ASP A 280 53.77 -31.72 -29.41
CA ASP A 280 54.95 -31.51 -28.57
C ASP A 280 55.85 -32.75 -28.69
N ASP A 281 56.89 -32.61 -29.50
CA ASP A 281 58.02 -33.53 -29.57
C ASP A 281 58.91 -33.30 -28.34
N SER A 282 58.90 -34.25 -27.41
CA SER A 282 59.94 -34.37 -26.38
C SER A 282 60.12 -35.84 -25.96
N ASP A 283 60.94 -36.52 -26.75
CA ASP A 283 62.14 -37.24 -26.33
C ASP A 283 62.09 -38.09 -25.05
N GLY A 284 62.09 -39.41 -25.26
CA GLY A 284 63.26 -40.18 -24.86
C GLY A 284 63.17 -41.10 -23.64
N ARG A 285 63.10 -42.39 -23.97
CA ARG A 285 63.90 -43.50 -23.41
C ARG A 285 63.64 -43.95 -21.96
N GLY A 286 63.23 -45.22 -21.87
CA GLY A 286 64.10 -46.23 -21.26
C GLY A 286 63.38 -47.28 -20.42
N GLU A 287 63.43 -48.53 -20.91
CA GLU A 287 63.67 -49.78 -20.16
C GLU A 287 62.82 -50.03 -18.90
N GLY A 288 62.05 -51.10 -18.73
CA GLY A 288 62.15 -52.46 -19.23
C GLY A 288 61.58 -53.40 -18.16
N SER A 289 61.12 -54.57 -18.61
CA SER A 289 60.96 -55.81 -17.85
C SER A 289 59.72 -56.08 -16.97
N ASN A 290 59.04 -57.16 -17.40
CA ASN A 290 58.64 -58.35 -16.65
C ASN A 290 57.18 -58.55 -16.17
N SER A 291 56.48 -59.37 -16.95
CA SER A 291 56.00 -60.73 -16.60
C SER A 291 55.14 -60.95 -15.36
N GLY A 292 53.93 -61.50 -15.57
CA GLY A 292 53.28 -62.42 -14.64
C GLY A 292 51.74 -62.37 -14.61
N PRO A 293 51.03 -63.41 -15.07
CA PRO A 293 49.59 -63.59 -14.88
C PRO A 293 49.34 -64.38 -13.59
N ASP A 294 48.24 -64.12 -12.88
CA ASP A 294 47.62 -65.13 -12.01
C ASP A 294 46.16 -64.78 -11.70
N VAL A 295 45.44 -65.86 -11.44
CA VAL A 295 44.00 -66.08 -11.44
C VAL A 295 43.41 -66.06 -10.02
N ASP A 296 42.08 -65.89 -10.01
CA ASP A 296 41.09 -66.59 -9.19
C ASP A 296 40.50 -65.93 -7.92
N ASP A 297 39.24 -66.34 -7.71
CA ASP A 297 38.34 -66.22 -6.57
C ASP A 297 37.56 -64.91 -6.34
N THR A 298 36.26 -64.90 -6.00
CA THR A 298 35.05 -65.72 -6.18
C THR A 298 33.93 -64.90 -5.46
N VAL A 299 32.66 -65.28 -5.67
CA VAL A 299 31.49 -65.07 -4.77
C VAL A 299 30.46 -63.96 -5.10
N ASP A 300 29.32 -64.48 -5.60
CA ASP A 300 27.88 -64.25 -5.32
C ASP A 300 27.17 -62.89 -5.48
N ASP A 301 26.21 -62.92 -6.42
CA ASP A 301 24.75 -62.81 -6.24
C ASP A 301 24.20 -61.73 -5.31
N SER A 302 23.47 -60.78 -5.91
CA SER A 302 22.01 -60.66 -5.76
C SER A 302 21.46 -59.59 -6.71
N GLY A 303 20.51 -59.99 -7.55
CA GLY A 303 19.80 -59.08 -8.46
C GLY A 303 18.68 -58.28 -7.80
N SER A 304 18.22 -57.25 -8.51
CA SER A 304 16.80 -57.03 -8.78
C SER A 304 16.65 -55.88 -9.79
N SER A 305 16.29 -56.27 -11.00
CA SER A 305 15.76 -55.43 -12.07
C SER A 305 14.34 -54.96 -11.74
N GLY A 306 14.04 -53.68 -11.98
CA GLY A 306 12.70 -53.15 -11.83
C GLY A 306 12.46 -51.85 -12.60
N HIS A 307 12.60 -51.93 -13.93
CA HIS A 307 12.05 -50.95 -14.86
C HIS A 307 10.51 -50.95 -14.80
N GLY A 308 9.89 -49.77 -14.87
CA GLY A 308 8.44 -49.64 -15.04
C GLY A 308 8.00 -48.19 -15.23
N THR A 309 8.15 -47.67 -16.45
CA THR A 309 7.48 -46.46 -16.95
C THR A 309 5.98 -46.70 -17.09
N ASN A 310 5.14 -45.68 -16.85
CA ASN A 310 3.83 -45.61 -17.50
C ASN A 310 3.42 -44.15 -17.78
N SER A 311 3.14 -43.90 -19.05
CA SER A 311 2.49 -42.72 -19.62
C SER A 311 1.08 -43.11 -20.08
N GLY A 312 0.15 -42.15 -20.09
CA GLY A 312 -1.21 -42.21 -20.65
C GLY A 312 -2.08 -41.22 -19.89
N HIS A 313 -2.38 -40.02 -20.40
CA HIS A 313 -3.30 -39.68 -21.49
C HIS A 313 -4.72 -40.21 -21.27
N ASP A 314 -5.66 -39.30 -20.98
CA ASP A 314 -6.97 -39.28 -21.60
C ASP A 314 -7.50 -37.83 -21.63
N VAL A 315 -7.88 -37.45 -22.85
CA VAL A 315 -8.65 -36.29 -23.27
C VAL A 315 -10.12 -36.54 -22.95
N ASP A 316 -10.83 -35.50 -22.50
CA ASP A 316 -12.27 -35.40 -22.75
C ASP A 316 -12.63 -33.95 -23.10
N GLU A 317 -13.10 -33.81 -24.33
CA GLU A 317 -13.78 -32.64 -24.87
C GLU A 317 -15.18 -32.55 -24.23
N ASN A 318 -15.60 -31.35 -23.80
CA ASN A 318 -17.03 -31.06 -23.75
C ASN A 318 -17.29 -29.64 -24.26
N SER A 319 -17.83 -29.60 -25.48
CA SER A 319 -18.32 -28.43 -26.17
C SER A 319 -19.70 -28.05 -25.62
N GLY A 320 -19.82 -26.84 -25.08
CA GLY A 320 -21.10 -26.26 -24.64
C GLY A 320 -21.35 -24.92 -25.32
N HIS A 321 -21.86 -24.98 -26.56
CA HIS A 321 -22.46 -23.84 -27.26
C HIS A 321 -23.73 -23.36 -26.54
N GLY A 322 -23.80 -22.06 -26.22
CA GLY A 322 -25.01 -21.37 -25.80
C GLY A 322 -25.00 -19.95 -26.34
N SER A 323 -25.71 -19.76 -27.45
CA SER A 323 -25.77 -18.52 -28.23
C SER A 323 -26.80 -17.53 -27.67
N GLN A 324 -26.46 -16.24 -27.83
CA GLN A 324 -27.34 -15.12 -28.22
C GLN A 324 -28.54 -14.80 -27.31
N ASP A 325 -28.40 -13.73 -26.53
CA ASP A 325 -29.54 -12.92 -26.09
C ASP A 325 -29.56 -11.59 -26.84
N ASP A 326 -30.64 -11.43 -27.59
CA ASP A 326 -31.08 -10.21 -28.26
C ASP A 326 -31.56 -9.19 -27.21
N SER A 327 -31.18 -7.93 -27.38
CA SER A 327 -31.82 -6.80 -26.69
C SER A 327 -31.73 -5.56 -27.57
N ASP A 328 -32.56 -5.58 -28.61
CA ASP A 328 -32.91 -4.40 -29.39
C ASP A 328 -33.91 -3.56 -28.56
N SER A 329 -33.48 -2.38 -28.11
CA SER A 329 -34.32 -1.45 -27.36
C SER A 329 -34.78 -0.34 -28.28
N GLY A 330 -36.08 -0.40 -28.60
CA GLY A 330 -36.78 0.66 -29.29
C GLY A 330 -37.13 1.84 -28.37
N ASP A 331 -37.19 3.00 -29.03
CA ASP A 331 -38.21 4.05 -28.90
C ASP A 331 -38.39 4.76 -27.55
N SER A 332 -37.97 6.02 -27.50
CA SER A 332 -38.89 7.14 -27.16
C SER A 332 -38.24 8.48 -27.45
N GLY A 333 -38.91 9.28 -28.27
CA GLY A 333 -38.54 10.66 -28.56
C GLY A 333 -38.64 11.59 -27.36
N ASN A 334 -37.94 12.71 -27.44
CA ASN A 334 -38.45 13.94 -26.86
C ASN A 334 -38.02 15.13 -27.71
N GLU A 335 -39.03 15.76 -28.31
CA GLU A 335 -38.96 17.09 -28.87
C GLU A 335 -38.62 18.07 -27.73
N ASN A 336 -37.72 19.02 -27.97
CA ASN A 336 -37.81 20.27 -27.24
C ASN A 336 -37.44 21.43 -28.16
N GLU A 337 -38.45 22.27 -28.38
CA GLU A 337 -38.40 23.57 -29.01
C GLU A 337 -37.32 24.44 -28.35
N SER A 338 -36.60 25.20 -29.16
CA SER A 338 -35.90 26.41 -28.72
C SER A 338 -36.35 27.54 -29.64
N ASN A 339 -37.39 28.23 -29.19
CA ASN A 339 -37.53 29.65 -29.47
C ASN A 339 -36.65 30.41 -28.47
N ASP A 340 -36.10 31.52 -28.96
CA ASP A 340 -35.61 32.72 -28.28
C ASP A 340 -34.13 33.09 -28.55
N ASP A 341 -34.02 34.31 -29.11
CA ASP A 341 -32.90 35.16 -29.57
C ASP A 341 -32.20 34.89 -30.92
#